data_AF-A0A7C6KBN5-F1
#
_entry.id   AF-A0A7C6KBN5-F1
#
_cell.length_a   1.000
_cell.length_b   1.000
_cell.length_c   1.000
_cell.angle_alpha   90.00
_cell.angle_beta   90.00
_cell.angle_gamma   90.00
#
_symmetry.space_group_name_H-M   'P 1'
#
loop_
_entity.id
_entity.type
_entity.pdbx_description
1 polymer ?
#
loop_
_entity_poly.entity_id
_entity_poly.type
_entity_poly.pdbx_seq_one_letter_code
_entity_poly.pdbx_strand_id
1 'polypeptide(L)'
;MKAKVFMAVLVALMLVTLGHAGFAQTTDPNTFVYISFGDPDTLDPAYAYDTASGELIHQLYDNLVAYGKGGVDTLVPMLSTEVPSVDNGLLSADGKTVKFPIRKGVKFHNGAVLTPEDVEYSFERAMLADPSGGPCWMFFEPLFGVQTLKDLACELGGFEDIEDMQKLDKALVVKICEAVDKSVEVEGDYVVFHLATPYPPFMQILAKGASWGSLVNKKWMIEHGAWDGKPDTWLKWYDPAKESMTLYETAMGTGPFKLVTWDHSAAQVVFERHDAYWQGPAKLKTAFIKYISEFNTR
;
A
#
# COMPACT_ATOMS: atom_id res chain seq x y z
N MET A 1 -59.24 23.58 -12.80
CA MET A 1 -58.99 22.66 -11.66
C MET A 1 -58.43 21.29 -12.09
N LYS A 2 -58.96 20.63 -13.12
CA LYS A 2 -58.54 19.26 -13.51
C LYS A 2 -57.08 19.12 -13.95
N ALA A 3 -56.49 20.14 -14.61
CA ALA A 3 -55.09 20.11 -15.05
C ALA A 3 -54.05 20.25 -13.91
N LYS A 4 -54.37 20.99 -12.84
CA LYS A 4 -53.46 21.17 -11.69
C LYS A 4 -53.40 19.92 -10.80
N VAL A 5 -54.50 19.16 -10.73
CA VAL A 5 -54.56 17.89 -10.01
C VAL A 5 -53.79 16.80 -10.75
N PHE A 6 -53.84 16.79 -12.10
CA PHE A 6 -53.10 15.82 -12.91
C PHE A 6 -51.57 16.01 -12.82
N MET A 7 -51.10 17.26 -12.76
CA MET A 7 -49.68 17.59 -12.65
C MET A 7 -49.14 17.31 -11.23
N ALA A 8 -49.96 17.50 -10.19
CA ALA A 8 -49.60 17.12 -8.81
C ALA A 8 -49.48 15.60 -8.62
N VAL A 9 -50.31 14.80 -9.29
CA VAL A 9 -50.23 13.33 -9.25
C VAL A 9 -49.02 12.81 -10.03
N LEU A 10 -48.61 13.46 -11.13
CA LEU A 10 -47.41 13.09 -11.90
C LEU A 10 -46.11 13.44 -11.15
N VAL A 11 -46.06 14.55 -10.42
CA VAL A 11 -44.90 14.91 -9.57
C VAL A 11 -44.82 13.98 -8.35
N ALA A 12 -45.95 13.57 -7.77
CA ALA A 12 -45.97 12.58 -6.70
C ALA A 12 -45.55 11.17 -7.18
N LEU A 13 -45.88 10.77 -8.42
CA LEU A 13 -45.42 9.49 -8.98
C LEU A 13 -43.91 9.49 -9.31
N MET A 14 -43.34 10.62 -9.76
CA MET A 14 -41.88 10.74 -9.99
C MET A 14 -41.08 10.77 -8.68
N LEU A 15 -41.64 11.32 -7.60
CA LEU A 15 -40.99 11.30 -6.27
C LEU A 15 -41.00 9.91 -5.61
N VAL A 16 -41.93 9.03 -5.96
CA VAL A 16 -41.95 7.64 -5.47
C VAL A 16 -40.95 6.75 -6.22
N THR A 17 -40.56 7.11 -7.45
CA THR A 17 -39.50 6.39 -8.19
C THR A 17 -38.07 6.78 -7.80
N LEU A 18 -37.87 7.91 -7.11
CA LEU A 18 -36.55 8.28 -6.54
C LEU A 18 -36.29 7.73 -5.13
N GLY A 19 -37.29 7.10 -4.50
CA GLY A 19 -37.16 6.51 -3.16
C GLY A 19 -36.73 5.03 -3.13
N HIS A 20 -36.44 4.43 -4.29
CA HIS A 20 -36.00 3.04 -4.40
C HIS A 20 -34.61 2.95 -5.04
N ALA A 21 -33.62 3.60 -4.42
CA ALA A 21 -32.28 3.01 -4.39
C ALA A 21 -32.29 1.80 -3.42
N GLY A 22 -33.26 0.91 -3.59
CA GLY A 22 -33.23 -0.40 -2.97
C GLY A 22 -32.01 -1.10 -3.53
N PHE A 23 -31.16 -1.62 -2.64
CA PHE A 23 -30.04 -2.49 -2.96
C PHE A 23 -30.44 -3.47 -4.05
N ALA A 24 -30.07 -3.18 -5.29
CA ALA A 24 -30.19 -4.15 -6.36
C ALA A 24 -29.21 -5.26 -5.98
N GLN A 25 -29.75 -6.35 -5.44
CA GLN A 25 -29.03 -7.60 -5.29
C GLN A 25 -28.44 -7.93 -6.66
N THR A 26 -27.12 -7.85 -6.78
CA THR A 26 -26.43 -8.12 -8.03
C THR A 26 -26.77 -9.55 -8.45
N THR A 27 -27.50 -9.69 -9.56
CA THR A 27 -27.82 -10.99 -10.17
C THR A 27 -26.68 -11.49 -11.05
N ASP A 28 -25.64 -10.68 -11.26
CA ASP A 28 -24.43 -11.09 -11.99
C ASP A 28 -23.54 -11.95 -11.07
N PRO A 29 -23.35 -13.24 -11.37
CA PRO A 29 -22.51 -14.12 -10.57
C PRO A 29 -21.02 -13.75 -10.61
N ASN A 30 -20.61 -12.82 -11.48
CA ASN A 30 -19.22 -12.33 -11.55
C ASN A 30 -19.00 -11.06 -10.72
N THR A 31 -20.04 -10.52 -10.09
CA THR A 31 -19.98 -9.30 -9.29
C THR A 31 -20.16 -9.62 -7.82
N PHE A 32 -19.24 -9.13 -6.99
CA PHE A 32 -19.33 -9.20 -5.55
C PHE A 32 -19.58 -7.81 -4.97
N VAL A 33 -20.53 -7.69 -4.05
CA VAL A 33 -20.80 -6.46 -3.31
C VAL A 33 -20.61 -6.77 -1.83
N TYR A 34 -19.66 -6.08 -1.21
CA TYR A 34 -19.41 -6.12 0.22
C TYR A 34 -19.85 -4.82 0.86
N ILE A 35 -20.50 -4.90 2.02
CA ILE A 35 -20.91 -3.74 2.79
C ILE A 35 -20.00 -3.66 4.02
N SER A 36 -19.23 -2.58 4.10
CA SER A 36 -18.33 -2.24 5.19
C SER A 36 -18.86 -1.01 5.95
N PHE A 37 -18.19 -0.64 7.03
CA PHE A 37 -18.65 0.42 7.95
C PHE A 37 -17.60 1.47 8.30
N GLY A 38 -16.34 1.23 7.92
CA GLY A 38 -15.28 2.21 8.01
C GLY A 38 -14.96 2.71 6.62
N ASP A 39 -15.01 4.03 6.43
CA ASP A 39 -14.45 4.65 5.24
C ASP A 39 -12.91 4.54 5.31
N PRO A 40 -12.25 4.12 4.23
CA PRO A 40 -10.79 4.12 4.15
C PRO A 40 -10.26 5.55 4.25
N ASP A 41 -9.08 5.72 4.85
CA ASP A 41 -8.44 7.03 4.98
C ASP A 41 -7.53 7.34 3.78
N THR A 42 -6.94 6.31 3.16
CA THR A 42 -6.01 6.43 2.04
C THR A 42 -5.84 5.09 1.31
N LEU A 43 -5.34 5.11 0.08
CA LEU A 43 -4.87 3.92 -0.64
C LEU A 43 -3.33 3.82 -0.66
N ASP A 44 -2.63 4.71 0.05
CA ASP A 44 -1.17 4.73 0.13
C ASP A 44 -0.63 3.81 1.24
N PRO A 45 0.12 2.74 0.90
CA PRO A 45 0.73 1.84 1.87
C PRO A 45 1.62 2.50 2.92
N ALA A 46 2.29 3.61 2.59
CA ALA A 46 3.22 4.28 3.49
C ALA A 46 2.52 5.09 4.59
N TYR A 47 1.22 5.36 4.44
CA TYR A 47 0.40 6.08 5.42
C TYR A 47 -0.63 5.17 6.09
N ALA A 48 -1.24 4.23 5.35
CA ALA A 48 -2.35 3.42 5.83
C ALA A 48 -1.99 2.57 7.06
N TYR A 49 -2.61 2.92 8.20
CA TYR A 49 -2.47 2.17 9.46
C TYR A 49 -3.82 1.75 10.08
N ASP A 50 -4.93 2.16 9.47
CA ASP A 50 -6.28 1.74 9.85
C ASP A 50 -6.73 0.47 9.07
N THR A 51 -7.77 -0.18 9.59
CA THR A 51 -8.27 -1.44 9.01
C THR A 51 -9.07 -1.24 7.72
N ALA A 52 -9.72 -0.09 7.54
CA ALA A 52 -10.56 0.18 6.36
C ALA A 52 -9.71 0.43 5.11
N SER A 53 -8.64 1.21 5.22
CA SER A 53 -7.64 1.37 4.17
C SER A 53 -6.97 0.03 3.84
N GLY A 54 -6.59 -0.73 4.87
CA GLY A 54 -5.95 -2.03 4.71
C GLY A 54 -6.82 -3.04 3.95
N GLU A 55 -8.13 -3.07 4.20
CA GLU A 55 -9.08 -3.92 3.47
C GLU A 55 -8.96 -3.75 1.94
N LEU A 56 -8.81 -2.50 1.48
CA LEU A 56 -8.67 -2.18 0.06
C LEU A 56 -7.27 -2.48 -0.46
N ILE A 57 -6.25 -2.02 0.28
CA ILE A 57 -4.83 -2.20 -0.09
C ILE A 57 -4.51 -3.68 -0.28
N HIS A 58 -5.05 -4.56 0.56
CA HIS A 58 -4.85 -6.00 0.44
C HIS A 58 -5.42 -6.60 -0.85
N GLN A 59 -6.34 -5.93 -1.55
CA GLN A 59 -6.83 -6.36 -2.87
C GLN A 59 -6.02 -5.78 -4.03
N LEU A 60 -5.38 -4.64 -3.81
CA LEU A 60 -4.68 -3.84 -4.82
C LEU A 60 -3.19 -4.20 -4.94
N TYR A 61 -2.55 -4.56 -3.84
CA TYR A 61 -1.10 -4.75 -3.76
C TYR A 61 -0.75 -6.12 -3.20
N ASP A 62 0.46 -6.60 -3.46
CA ASP A 62 1.02 -7.80 -2.83
C ASP A 62 2.31 -7.48 -2.07
N ASN A 63 2.68 -8.40 -1.19
CA ASN A 63 3.86 -8.32 -0.32
C ASN A 63 4.88 -9.41 -0.72
N LEU A 64 6.06 -9.38 -0.10
CA LEU A 64 7.12 -10.37 -0.36
C LEU A 64 6.74 -11.78 0.12
N VAL A 65 6.11 -11.89 1.29
CA VAL A 65 5.64 -13.15 1.88
C VAL A 65 4.19 -13.03 2.34
N ALA A 66 3.57 -14.14 2.70
CA ALA A 66 2.20 -14.18 3.20
C ALA A 66 2.06 -15.18 4.33
N TYR A 67 1.00 -15.08 5.13
CA TYR A 67 0.64 -16.14 6.07
C TYR A 67 0.10 -17.37 5.33
N GLY A 68 0.52 -18.55 5.78
CA GLY A 68 0.04 -19.83 5.30
C GLY A 68 -1.42 -20.08 5.67
N LYS A 69 -2.05 -21.07 5.02
CA LYS A 69 -3.40 -21.49 5.41
C LYS A 69 -3.37 -22.08 6.82
N GLY A 70 -4.27 -21.62 7.68
CA GLY A 70 -4.52 -22.24 8.99
C GLY A 70 -3.92 -21.52 10.20
N GLY A 71 -3.23 -20.38 10.02
CA GLY A 71 -2.76 -19.57 11.15
C GLY A 71 -1.73 -18.50 10.76
N VAL A 72 -1.21 -17.81 11.78
CA VAL A 72 -0.18 -16.76 11.66
C VAL A 72 1.24 -17.28 11.95
N ASP A 73 1.38 -18.57 12.26
CA ASP A 73 2.64 -19.17 12.70
C ASP A 73 3.55 -19.62 11.56
N THR A 74 3.03 -19.65 10.32
CA THR A 74 3.75 -20.11 9.14
C THR A 74 3.67 -19.06 8.05
N LEU A 75 4.84 -18.65 7.55
CA LEU A 75 4.94 -17.81 6.37
C LEU A 75 5.13 -18.67 5.12
N VAL A 76 4.58 -18.20 4.01
CA VAL A 76 4.70 -18.80 2.68
C VAL A 76 5.16 -17.75 1.66
N PRO A 77 5.81 -18.17 0.56
CA PRO A 77 6.26 -17.25 -0.46
C PRO A 77 5.09 -16.51 -1.14
N MET A 78 5.28 -15.23 -1.46
CA MET A 78 4.35 -14.43 -2.26
C MET A 78 5.07 -13.83 -3.48
N LEU A 79 5.44 -12.56 -3.45
CA LEU A 79 6.29 -11.96 -4.49
C LEU A 79 7.76 -12.39 -4.38
N SER A 80 8.19 -12.86 -3.21
CA SER A 80 9.38 -13.69 -3.08
C SER A 80 9.07 -15.13 -3.51
N THR A 81 10.02 -15.82 -4.14
CA THR A 81 9.87 -17.25 -4.50
C THR A 81 10.13 -18.19 -3.33
N GLU A 82 10.83 -17.71 -2.29
CA GLU A 82 11.12 -18.45 -1.06
C GLU A 82 10.88 -17.58 0.17
N VAL A 83 10.62 -18.20 1.32
CA VAL A 83 10.68 -17.49 2.61
C VAL A 83 12.13 -17.56 3.10
N PRO A 84 12.78 -16.41 3.33
CA PRO A 84 14.13 -16.39 3.88
C PRO A 84 14.27 -17.18 5.18
N SER A 85 15.30 -18.03 5.25
CA SER A 85 15.67 -18.77 6.46
C SER A 85 17.19 -18.98 6.50
N VAL A 86 17.70 -19.37 7.67
CA VAL A 86 19.13 -19.74 7.78
C VAL A 86 19.41 -21.01 6.96
N ASP A 87 18.46 -21.94 6.92
CA ASP A 87 18.61 -23.23 6.25
C ASP A 87 18.76 -23.12 4.73
N ASN A 88 18.07 -22.16 4.08
CA ASN A 88 18.23 -21.89 2.64
C ASN A 88 19.28 -20.79 2.35
N GLY A 89 19.97 -20.29 3.37
CA GLY A 89 21.03 -19.29 3.23
C GLY A 89 20.54 -17.88 2.86
N LEU A 90 19.24 -17.64 2.88
CA LEU A 90 18.64 -16.33 2.58
C LEU A 90 18.55 -15.43 3.81
N LEU A 91 18.64 -15.99 5.02
CA LEU A 91 18.89 -15.24 6.25
C LEU A 91 20.32 -15.56 6.73
N SER A 92 21.14 -14.53 6.92
CA SER A 92 22.50 -14.73 7.45
C SER A 92 22.46 -15.33 8.86
N ALA A 93 23.52 -16.08 9.23
CA ALA A 93 23.60 -16.73 10.53
C ALA A 93 23.59 -15.74 11.72
N ASP A 94 24.03 -14.51 11.50
CA ASP A 94 23.95 -13.43 12.49
C ASP A 94 22.57 -12.75 12.53
N GLY A 95 21.63 -13.12 11.65
CA GLY A 95 20.27 -12.61 11.60
C GLY A 95 20.12 -11.19 11.05
N LYS A 96 21.17 -10.62 10.44
CA LYS A 96 21.19 -9.21 10.02
C LYS A 96 21.04 -8.97 8.52
N THR A 97 21.17 -10.00 7.69
CA THR A 97 21.02 -9.89 6.24
C THR A 97 19.90 -10.80 5.79
N VAL A 98 18.86 -10.24 5.18
CA VAL A 98 17.68 -10.99 4.70
C VAL A 98 17.53 -10.80 3.20
N LYS A 99 17.65 -11.88 2.42
CA LYS A 99 17.63 -11.87 0.96
C LYS A 99 16.32 -12.46 0.41
N PHE A 100 15.60 -11.70 -0.38
CA PHE A 100 14.36 -12.13 -1.02
C PHE A 100 14.57 -12.35 -2.52
N PRO A 101 14.51 -13.60 -3.02
CA PRO A 101 14.51 -13.86 -4.47
C PRO A 101 13.19 -13.43 -5.09
N ILE A 102 13.22 -12.45 -6.01
CA ILE A 102 12.00 -11.84 -6.55
C ILE A 102 11.42 -12.66 -7.70
N ARG A 103 10.11 -12.94 -7.60
CA ARG A 103 9.34 -13.69 -8.60
C ARG A 103 9.35 -12.99 -9.96
N LYS A 104 9.66 -13.75 -11.01
CA LYS A 104 9.66 -13.26 -12.39
C LYS A 104 8.27 -13.28 -13.02
N GLY A 105 8.04 -12.35 -13.95
CA GLY A 105 6.83 -12.30 -14.79
C GLY A 105 5.58 -11.78 -14.09
N VAL A 106 5.68 -11.31 -12.84
CA VAL A 106 4.59 -10.61 -12.15
C VAL A 106 4.34 -9.29 -12.86
N LYS A 107 3.07 -8.96 -13.08
CA LYS A 107 2.67 -7.70 -13.70
C LYS A 107 2.03 -6.76 -12.69
N PHE A 108 2.32 -5.47 -12.82
CA PHE A 108 1.52 -4.42 -12.22
C PHE A 108 0.21 -4.22 -12.97
N HIS A 109 -0.72 -3.47 -12.39
CA HIS A 109 -2.03 -3.16 -12.97
C HIS A 109 -1.97 -2.49 -14.35
N ASN A 110 -0.89 -1.77 -14.64
CA ASN A 110 -0.62 -1.15 -15.96
C ASN A 110 0.07 -2.11 -16.96
N GLY A 111 0.35 -3.35 -16.58
CA GLY A 111 1.02 -4.36 -17.40
C GLY A 111 2.54 -4.32 -17.37
N ALA A 112 3.17 -3.35 -16.70
CA ALA A 112 4.61 -3.35 -16.46
C ALA A 112 5.02 -4.57 -15.63
N VAL A 113 6.23 -5.07 -15.84
CA VAL A 113 6.75 -6.24 -15.11
C VAL A 113 7.40 -5.77 -13.81
N LEU A 114 7.12 -6.46 -12.71
CA LEU A 114 7.79 -6.26 -11.42
C LEU A 114 9.28 -6.56 -11.52
N THR A 115 10.09 -5.64 -11.03
CA THR A 115 11.54 -5.74 -10.93
C THR A 115 12.01 -5.65 -9.47
N PRO A 116 13.20 -6.17 -9.12
CA PRO A 116 13.81 -5.92 -7.82
C PRO A 116 13.89 -4.44 -7.44
N GLU A 117 14.13 -3.56 -8.41
CA GLU A 117 14.22 -2.11 -8.23
C GLU A 117 12.88 -1.46 -7.85
N ASP A 118 11.74 -2.08 -8.22
CA ASP A 118 10.43 -1.65 -7.74
C ASP A 118 10.24 -1.99 -6.25
N VAL A 119 10.81 -3.11 -5.79
CA VAL A 119 10.73 -3.55 -4.39
C VAL A 119 11.55 -2.61 -3.52
N GLU A 120 12.83 -2.41 -3.86
CA GLU A 120 13.73 -1.44 -3.22
C GLU A 120 13.07 -0.07 -3.11
N TYR A 121 12.62 0.49 -4.25
CA TYR A 121 11.95 1.79 -4.29
C TYR A 121 10.71 1.86 -3.40
N SER A 122 9.93 0.77 -3.25
CA SER A 122 8.73 0.76 -2.41
C SER A 122 9.06 1.05 -0.94
N PHE A 123 10.12 0.43 -0.41
CA PHE A 123 10.53 0.60 0.98
C PHE A 123 11.30 1.92 1.19
N GLU A 124 12.20 2.28 0.26
CA GLU A 124 12.90 3.56 0.31
C GLU A 124 11.94 4.74 0.26
N ARG A 125 10.97 4.72 -0.69
CA ARG A 125 9.99 5.80 -0.83
C ARG A 125 9.11 5.93 0.40
N ALA A 126 8.74 4.81 1.05
CA ALA A 126 7.98 4.86 2.29
C ALA A 126 8.81 5.50 3.42
N MET A 127 10.05 5.06 3.62
CA MET A 127 10.94 5.61 4.65
C MET A 127 11.33 7.07 4.38
N LEU A 128 11.56 7.49 3.13
CA LEU A 128 11.89 8.88 2.82
C LEU A 128 10.68 9.82 2.94
N ALA A 129 9.47 9.28 2.72
CA ALA A 129 8.24 10.03 2.95
C ALA A 129 7.93 10.14 4.44
N ASP A 130 8.06 9.05 5.21
CA ASP A 130 7.82 8.97 6.66
C ASP A 130 6.66 9.85 7.15
N PRO A 131 5.43 9.65 6.61
CA PRO A 131 4.31 10.50 6.99
C PRO A 131 3.95 10.31 8.46
N SER A 132 3.71 11.43 9.14
CA SER A 132 3.29 11.46 10.54
C SER A 132 2.06 10.57 10.79
N GLY A 133 2.18 9.64 11.75
CA GLY A 133 1.13 8.67 12.09
C GLY A 133 1.11 7.42 11.21
N GLY A 134 1.97 7.35 10.20
CA GLY A 134 2.16 6.17 9.36
C GLY A 134 2.97 5.05 10.05
N PRO A 135 2.97 3.85 9.45
CA PRO A 135 3.62 2.66 10.01
C PRO A 135 5.12 2.54 9.74
N CYS A 136 5.79 3.57 9.20
CA CYS A 136 7.18 3.48 8.73
C CYS A 136 8.20 3.16 9.84
N TRP A 137 7.86 3.41 11.11
CA TRP A 137 8.65 2.99 12.27
C TRP A 137 8.97 1.49 12.27
N MET A 138 8.10 0.65 11.68
CA MET A 138 8.32 -0.79 11.54
C MET A 138 9.47 -1.15 10.58
N PHE A 139 9.95 -0.19 9.79
CA PHE A 139 11.17 -0.33 8.99
C PHE A 139 12.34 0.36 9.67
N PHE A 140 12.14 1.54 10.27
CA PHE A 140 13.21 2.24 10.97
C PHE A 140 13.78 1.44 12.15
N GLU A 141 12.93 0.80 12.95
CA GLU A 141 13.36 0.04 14.11
C GLU A 141 14.29 -1.13 13.75
N PRO A 142 13.92 -2.06 12.83
CA PRO A 142 14.80 -3.15 12.47
C PRO A 142 16.00 -2.73 11.62
N LEU A 143 15.87 -1.72 10.74
CA LEU A 143 16.93 -1.35 9.79
C LEU A 143 17.97 -0.39 10.39
N PHE A 144 17.56 0.49 11.29
CA PHE A 144 18.41 1.55 11.83
C PHE A 144 18.45 1.59 13.36
N GLY A 145 17.49 0.97 14.05
CA GLY A 145 17.39 1.05 15.52
C GLY A 145 16.79 2.36 16.03
N VAL A 146 16.21 3.17 15.13
CA VAL A 146 15.47 4.41 15.43
C VAL A 146 13.99 4.26 15.06
N GLN A 147 13.15 5.27 15.30
CA GLN A 147 11.71 5.17 15.03
C GLN A 147 11.24 5.99 13.83
N THR A 148 12.00 7.01 13.42
CA THR A 148 11.62 7.91 12.33
C THR A 148 12.80 8.30 11.44
N LEU A 149 12.54 8.86 10.27
CA LEU A 149 13.57 9.43 9.39
C LEU A 149 14.26 10.61 10.06
N LYS A 150 13.53 11.39 10.86
CA LYS A 150 14.07 12.51 11.64
C LYS A 150 15.09 12.01 12.67
N ASP A 151 14.81 10.92 13.37
CA ASP A 151 15.76 10.32 14.32
C ASP A 151 17.04 9.85 13.60
N LEU A 152 16.89 9.20 12.43
CA LEU A 152 18.02 8.81 11.59
C LEU A 152 18.84 10.03 11.16
N ALA A 153 18.16 11.12 10.77
CA ALA A 153 18.82 12.38 10.41
C ALA A 153 19.60 13.00 11.59
N CYS A 154 19.04 12.95 12.81
CA CYS A 154 19.72 13.38 14.03
C CYS A 154 21.00 12.57 14.27
N GLU A 155 20.92 11.23 14.20
CA GLU A 155 22.09 10.36 14.39
C GLU A 155 23.17 10.60 13.34
N LEU A 156 22.80 10.69 12.07
CA LEU A 156 23.74 10.91 10.97
C LEU A 156 24.34 12.32 10.97
N GLY A 157 23.60 13.31 11.46
CA GLY A 157 24.02 14.70 11.58
C GLY A 157 24.77 15.03 12.88
N GLY A 158 24.68 14.17 13.90
CA GLY A 158 25.20 14.43 15.24
C GLY A 158 24.41 15.51 15.98
N PHE A 159 23.09 15.55 15.78
CA PHE A 159 22.18 16.49 16.42
C PHE A 159 21.40 15.80 17.55
N GLU A 160 21.06 16.55 18.60
CA GLU A 160 20.12 16.07 19.62
C GLU A 160 18.66 16.12 19.10
N ASP A 161 18.34 17.13 18.29
CA ASP A 161 17.05 17.30 17.64
C ASP A 161 17.19 18.13 16.35
N ILE A 162 16.25 17.96 15.42
CA ILE A 162 16.09 18.77 14.21
C ILE A 162 14.71 19.43 14.25
N GLU A 163 14.65 20.73 14.50
CA GLU A 163 13.38 21.48 14.55
C GLU A 163 12.66 21.48 13.19
N ASP A 164 13.42 21.57 12.10
CA ASP A 164 12.89 21.74 10.74
C ASP A 164 13.72 20.95 9.73
N MET A 165 13.20 19.79 9.35
CA MET A 165 13.82 18.91 8.35
C MET A 165 14.02 19.64 7.00
N GLN A 166 13.21 20.64 6.67
CA GLN A 166 13.33 21.39 5.40
C GLN A 166 14.57 22.28 5.33
N LYS A 167 15.30 22.47 6.44
CA LYS A 167 16.51 23.31 6.53
C LYS A 167 17.82 22.52 6.58
N LEU A 168 17.78 21.21 6.40
CA LEU A 168 18.99 20.39 6.36
C LEU A 168 19.92 20.82 5.21
N ASP A 169 21.22 20.78 5.47
CA ASP A 169 22.19 21.05 4.41
C ASP A 169 22.20 19.92 3.38
N LYS A 170 22.59 20.26 2.14
CA LYS A 170 22.54 19.33 1.01
C LYS A 170 23.37 18.05 1.24
N ALA A 171 24.48 18.14 1.96
CA ALA A 171 25.34 16.97 2.18
C ALA A 171 24.66 15.97 3.13
N LEU A 172 23.99 16.46 4.18
CA LEU A 172 23.22 15.60 5.08
C LEU A 172 21.98 15.01 4.39
N VAL A 173 21.27 15.79 3.56
CA VAL A 173 20.14 15.28 2.76
C VAL A 173 20.57 14.07 1.91
N VAL A 174 21.68 14.19 1.19
CA VAL A 174 22.23 13.07 0.39
C VAL A 174 22.62 11.89 1.29
N LYS A 175 23.32 12.17 2.40
CA LYS A 175 23.77 11.13 3.35
C LYS A 175 22.61 10.31 3.94
N ILE A 176 21.48 10.94 4.23
CA ILE A 176 20.27 10.26 4.74
C ILE A 176 19.73 9.31 3.66
N CYS A 177 19.59 9.78 2.41
CA CYS A 177 19.08 8.93 1.33
C CYS A 177 20.02 7.75 1.05
N GLU A 178 21.33 7.97 1.05
CA GLU A 178 22.32 6.89 0.88
C GLU A 178 22.29 5.88 2.05
N ALA A 179 21.91 6.29 3.25
CA ALA A 179 21.72 5.38 4.37
C ALA A 179 20.45 4.52 4.20
N VAL A 180 19.37 5.12 3.69
CA VAL A 180 18.13 4.42 3.33
C VAL A 180 18.38 3.40 2.20
N ASP A 181 19.06 3.81 1.13
CA ASP A 181 19.45 2.97 -0.02
C ASP A 181 20.28 1.76 0.43
N LYS A 182 21.30 1.95 1.27
CA LYS A 182 22.10 0.85 1.84
C LYS A 182 21.36 -0.10 2.77
N SER A 183 20.15 0.25 3.21
CA SER A 183 19.36 -0.63 4.10
C SER A 183 18.53 -1.65 3.31
N VAL A 184 18.25 -1.38 2.03
CA VAL A 184 17.48 -2.23 1.13
C VAL A 184 18.12 -2.17 -0.26
N GLU A 185 18.92 -3.17 -0.63
CA GLU A 185 19.71 -3.14 -1.88
C GLU A 185 19.26 -4.23 -2.88
N VAL A 186 19.35 -3.94 -4.17
CA VAL A 186 19.20 -4.95 -5.23
C VAL A 186 20.52 -5.69 -5.51
N GLU A 187 20.51 -7.01 -5.34
CA GLU A 187 21.59 -7.91 -5.74
C GLU A 187 21.12 -8.86 -6.87
N GLY A 188 21.14 -8.39 -8.11
CA GLY A 188 20.68 -9.15 -9.27
C GLY A 188 19.18 -9.43 -9.19
N ASP A 189 18.79 -10.68 -8.92
CA ASP A 189 17.38 -11.06 -8.79
C ASP A 189 16.87 -11.02 -7.33
N TYR A 190 17.74 -10.62 -6.40
CA TYR A 190 17.44 -10.52 -4.98
C TYR A 190 17.24 -9.08 -4.54
N VAL A 191 16.42 -8.91 -3.51
CA VAL A 191 16.37 -7.69 -2.71
C VAL A 191 16.86 -8.04 -1.31
N VAL A 192 17.82 -7.27 -0.81
CA VAL A 192 18.54 -7.57 0.42
C VAL A 192 18.25 -6.49 1.45
N PHE A 193 17.74 -6.89 2.60
CA PHE A 193 17.55 -6.00 3.75
C PHE A 193 18.70 -6.17 4.74
N HIS A 194 19.25 -5.05 5.19
CA HIS A 194 20.33 -4.97 6.16
C HIS A 194 19.79 -4.46 7.49
N LEU A 195 19.59 -5.37 8.44
CA LEU A 195 19.08 -5.05 9.77
C LEU A 195 20.21 -4.53 10.68
N ALA A 196 19.94 -3.49 11.47
CA ALA A 196 20.86 -3.01 12.50
C ALA A 196 21.15 -4.10 13.55
N THR A 197 20.12 -4.89 13.89
CA THR A 197 20.17 -5.98 14.87
C THR A 197 19.23 -7.11 14.43
N PRO A 198 19.43 -8.36 14.90
CA PRO A 198 18.49 -9.44 14.59
C PRO A 198 17.10 -9.09 15.09
N TYR A 199 16.12 -9.12 14.19
CA TYR A 199 14.75 -8.69 14.48
C TYR A 199 13.75 -9.78 14.10
N PRO A 200 13.40 -10.70 15.03
CA PRO A 200 12.52 -11.83 14.72
C PRO A 200 11.18 -11.47 14.05
N PRO A 201 10.49 -10.37 14.43
CA PRO A 201 9.23 -9.97 13.79
C PRO A 201 9.36 -9.44 12.35
N PHE A 202 10.58 -9.26 11.82
CA PHE A 202 10.80 -8.58 10.53
C PHE A 202 10.07 -9.28 9.38
N MET A 203 10.05 -10.60 9.40
CA MET A 203 9.37 -11.39 8.37
C MET A 203 7.85 -11.21 8.40
N GLN A 204 7.25 -11.00 9.57
CA GLN A 204 5.82 -10.74 9.76
C GLN A 204 5.43 -9.33 9.35
N ILE A 205 6.32 -8.35 9.58
CA ILE A 205 6.15 -6.97 9.11
C ILE A 205 6.02 -6.92 7.58
N LEU A 206 6.70 -7.82 6.88
CA LEU A 206 6.67 -7.93 5.42
C LEU A 206 5.58 -8.88 4.88
N ALA A 207 4.73 -9.44 5.73
CA ALA A 207 3.73 -10.42 5.32
C ALA A 207 2.44 -9.78 4.81
N LYS A 208 1.79 -10.43 3.84
CA LYS A 208 0.44 -10.07 3.38
C LYS A 208 -0.53 -9.91 4.55
N GLY A 209 -1.18 -8.76 4.61
CA GLY A 209 -1.99 -8.31 5.76
C GLY A 209 -1.38 -7.09 6.46
N ALA A 210 -0.10 -6.82 6.22
CA ALA A 210 0.56 -5.56 6.52
C ALA A 210 0.52 -4.65 5.29
N SER A 211 -0.32 -3.61 5.32
CA SER A 211 -0.45 -2.65 4.22
C SER A 211 0.90 -2.06 3.81
N TRP A 212 1.73 -1.68 4.79
CA TRP A 212 3.02 -1.03 4.60
C TRP A 212 4.08 -1.86 3.88
N GLY A 213 3.94 -3.19 3.83
CA GLY A 213 4.83 -4.06 3.05
C GLY A 213 4.43 -4.22 1.58
N SER A 214 3.48 -3.43 1.09
CA SER A 214 2.95 -3.49 -0.28
C SER A 214 3.93 -2.92 -1.29
N LEU A 215 4.06 -3.58 -2.44
CA LEU A 215 4.98 -3.16 -3.51
C LEU A 215 4.29 -2.31 -4.57
N VAL A 216 4.94 -1.23 -4.97
CA VAL A 216 4.44 -0.22 -5.93
C VAL A 216 5.30 -0.19 -7.20
N ASN A 217 4.76 0.32 -8.31
CA ASN A 217 5.52 0.47 -9.55
C ASN A 217 6.37 1.75 -9.54
N LYS A 218 7.70 1.63 -9.47
CA LYS A 218 8.66 2.75 -9.38
C LYS A 218 8.44 3.78 -10.49
N LYS A 219 8.42 3.32 -11.74
CA LYS A 219 8.29 4.21 -12.90
C LYS A 219 6.99 5.01 -12.87
N TRP A 220 5.87 4.33 -12.63
CA TRP A 220 4.56 4.97 -12.56
C TRP A 220 4.51 5.97 -11.40
N MET A 221 5.03 5.60 -10.22
CA MET A 221 5.08 6.50 -9.07
C MET A 221 5.82 7.80 -9.40
N ILE A 222 7.00 7.71 -10.02
CA ILE A 222 7.79 8.87 -10.45
C ILE A 222 7.01 9.72 -11.47
N GLU A 223 6.40 9.09 -12.47
CA GLU A 223 5.59 9.77 -13.50
C GLU A 223 4.36 10.49 -12.91
N HIS A 224 3.89 10.06 -11.73
CA HIS A 224 2.72 10.61 -11.03
C HIS A 224 3.12 11.45 -9.81
N GLY A 225 4.36 11.94 -9.78
CA GLY A 225 4.80 12.98 -8.87
C GLY A 225 5.26 12.50 -7.49
N ALA A 226 5.49 11.19 -7.30
CA ALA A 226 6.20 10.68 -6.14
C ALA A 226 7.71 11.02 -6.21
N TRP A 227 8.47 10.61 -5.20
CA TRP A 227 9.92 10.80 -5.15
C TRP A 227 10.60 10.31 -6.43
N ASP A 228 11.47 11.14 -7.00
CA ASP A 228 12.10 10.94 -8.32
C ASP A 228 13.32 10.01 -8.31
N GLY A 229 13.60 9.36 -7.18
CA GLY A 229 14.72 8.42 -7.02
C GLY A 229 16.09 9.09 -6.89
N LYS A 230 16.15 10.41 -6.66
CA LYS A 230 17.42 11.12 -6.48
C LYS A 230 17.72 11.40 -5.00
N PRO A 231 18.99 11.28 -4.59
CA PRO A 231 19.35 11.42 -3.18
C PRO A 231 19.29 12.85 -2.65
N ASP A 232 19.25 13.86 -3.51
CA ASP A 232 19.25 15.28 -3.11
C ASP A 232 17.90 15.99 -3.22
N THR A 233 16.82 15.24 -3.55
CA THR A 233 15.49 15.80 -3.83
C THR A 233 14.40 15.29 -2.88
N TRP A 234 14.63 14.17 -2.17
CA TRP A 234 13.61 13.45 -1.41
C TRP A 234 12.88 14.31 -0.37
N LEU A 235 13.55 15.33 0.17
CA LEU A 235 13.02 16.22 1.21
C LEU A 235 11.72 16.93 0.80
N LYS A 236 11.48 17.10 -0.51
CA LYS A 236 10.21 17.60 -1.05
C LYS A 236 9.00 16.71 -0.70
N TRP A 237 9.24 15.42 -0.48
CA TRP A 237 8.21 14.41 -0.21
C TRP A 237 8.22 13.93 1.24
N TYR A 238 9.03 14.54 2.10
CA TYR A 238 9.07 14.23 3.53
C TYR A 238 7.84 14.77 4.25
N ASP A 239 7.30 13.95 5.15
CA ASP A 239 6.13 14.19 5.99
C ASP A 239 4.96 14.86 5.24
N PRO A 240 4.51 14.28 4.11
CA PRO A 240 3.47 14.89 3.30
C PRO A 240 2.11 14.78 3.99
N ALA A 241 1.24 15.79 3.81
CA ALA A 241 -0.18 15.61 4.09
C ALA A 241 -0.72 14.45 3.24
N LYS A 242 -1.54 13.57 3.83
CA LYS A 242 -2.03 12.37 3.13
C LYS A 242 -2.69 12.67 1.79
N GLU A 243 -3.45 13.76 1.69
CA GLU A 243 -4.15 14.17 0.46
C GLU A 243 -3.19 14.57 -0.67
N SER A 244 -1.94 14.88 -0.33
CA SER A 244 -0.89 15.21 -1.30
C SER A 244 -0.07 13.99 -1.74
N MET A 245 -0.25 12.84 -1.10
CA MET A 245 0.46 11.61 -1.46
C MET A 245 -0.08 11.05 -2.78
N THR A 246 0.82 10.58 -3.63
CA THR A 246 0.49 10.06 -4.97
C THR A 246 -0.61 8.99 -4.95
N LEU A 247 -0.58 8.10 -3.96
CA LEU A 247 -1.52 6.99 -3.83
C LEU A 247 -2.68 7.29 -2.87
N TYR A 248 -2.97 8.56 -2.55
CA TYR A 248 -4.08 8.90 -1.66
C TYR A 248 -5.41 8.29 -2.13
N GLU A 249 -5.77 8.52 -3.39
CA GLU A 249 -6.99 7.99 -4.03
C GLU A 249 -6.71 7.19 -5.31
N THR A 250 -5.44 6.86 -5.56
CA THR A 250 -5.03 6.08 -6.73
C THR A 250 -4.25 4.85 -6.31
N ALA A 251 -4.15 3.86 -7.22
CA ALA A 251 -3.46 2.63 -6.93
C ALA A 251 -2.68 2.11 -8.14
N MET A 252 -1.47 1.61 -7.88
CA MET A 252 -0.64 0.95 -8.89
C MET A 252 0.14 -0.20 -8.27
N GLY A 253 -0.56 -1.30 -8.03
CA GLY A 253 -0.01 -2.50 -7.40
C GLY A 253 0.03 -3.71 -8.33
N THR A 254 0.28 -4.88 -7.75
CA THR A 254 0.33 -6.18 -8.45
C THR A 254 -0.86 -7.09 -8.10
N GLY A 255 -1.74 -6.65 -7.20
CA GLY A 255 -2.78 -7.47 -6.59
C GLY A 255 -3.84 -7.99 -7.57
N PRO A 256 -4.74 -8.86 -7.08
CA PRO A 256 -5.77 -9.53 -7.88
C PRO A 256 -6.81 -8.59 -8.49
N PHE A 257 -6.96 -7.39 -7.94
CA PHE A 257 -7.88 -6.37 -8.43
C PHE A 257 -7.17 -5.04 -8.67
N LYS A 258 -7.70 -4.27 -9.62
CA LYS A 258 -7.30 -2.90 -9.94
C LYS A 258 -8.38 -1.95 -9.42
N LEU A 259 -7.96 -0.78 -8.96
CA LEU A 259 -8.89 0.29 -8.62
C LEU A 259 -9.55 0.82 -9.89
N VAL A 260 -10.88 0.87 -9.90
CA VAL A 260 -11.66 1.59 -10.94
C VAL A 260 -11.90 3.01 -10.47
N THR A 261 -12.47 3.16 -9.27
CA THR A 261 -12.73 4.47 -8.65
C THR A 261 -12.94 4.32 -7.16
N TRP A 262 -12.58 5.36 -6.41
CA TRP A 262 -13.10 5.62 -5.07
C TRP A 262 -14.14 6.74 -5.20
N ASP A 263 -15.42 6.38 -5.09
CA ASP A 263 -16.55 7.28 -5.27
C ASP A 263 -17.11 7.68 -3.90
N HIS A 264 -16.63 8.82 -3.40
CA HIS A 264 -17.09 9.43 -2.16
C HIS A 264 -18.57 9.81 -2.18
N SER A 265 -19.11 10.15 -3.36
CA SER A 265 -20.53 10.57 -3.48
C SER A 265 -21.49 9.41 -3.31
N ALA A 266 -21.07 8.22 -3.74
CA ALA A 266 -21.82 6.97 -3.60
C ALA A 266 -21.35 6.12 -2.41
N ALA A 267 -20.43 6.63 -1.58
CA ALA A 267 -19.82 5.93 -0.45
C ALA A 267 -19.36 4.52 -0.83
N GLN A 268 -18.58 4.40 -1.91
CA GLN A 268 -18.12 3.11 -2.40
C GLN A 268 -16.75 3.15 -3.07
N VAL A 269 -16.05 2.02 -3.04
CA VAL A 269 -14.88 1.74 -3.88
C VAL A 269 -15.24 0.63 -4.86
N VAL A 270 -14.85 0.84 -6.12
CA VAL A 270 -15.08 -0.09 -7.22
C VAL A 270 -13.76 -0.67 -7.68
N PHE A 271 -13.74 -1.98 -7.81
CA PHE A 271 -12.61 -2.77 -8.27
C PHE A 271 -12.98 -3.55 -9.51
N GLU A 272 -12.01 -3.71 -10.40
CA GLU A 272 -12.08 -4.66 -11.51
C GLU A 272 -10.95 -5.67 -11.42
N ARG A 273 -11.19 -6.87 -11.94
CA ARG A 273 -10.21 -7.94 -11.91
C ARG A 273 -8.94 -7.58 -12.68
N HIS A 274 -7.80 -7.91 -12.09
CA HIS A 274 -6.52 -7.92 -12.79
C HIS A 274 -6.36 -9.26 -13.54
N ASP A 275 -6.70 -9.29 -14.83
CA ASP A 275 -6.68 -10.54 -15.63
C ASP A 275 -5.28 -11.19 -15.72
N ALA A 276 -4.21 -10.40 -15.60
CA ALA A 276 -2.83 -10.87 -15.63
C ALA A 276 -2.24 -11.14 -14.23
N TYR A 277 -3.08 -11.25 -13.20
CA TYR A 277 -2.63 -11.58 -11.84
C TYR A 277 -1.85 -12.90 -11.81
N TRP A 278 -0.71 -12.89 -11.12
CA TRP A 278 0.30 -13.94 -11.21
C TRP A 278 -0.11 -15.27 -10.56
N GLN A 279 -1.10 -15.27 -9.64
CA GLN A 279 -1.71 -16.49 -9.10
C GLN A 279 -2.91 -16.99 -9.94
N GLY A 280 -3.10 -16.40 -11.11
CA GLY A 280 -4.28 -16.61 -11.95
C GLY A 280 -5.40 -15.63 -11.62
N PRO A 281 -6.19 -15.23 -12.62
CA PRO A 281 -7.23 -14.22 -12.46
C PRO A 281 -8.27 -14.63 -11.41
N ALA A 282 -8.74 -13.65 -10.61
CA ALA A 282 -9.85 -13.87 -9.69
C ALA A 282 -11.09 -14.41 -10.42
N LYS A 283 -11.91 -15.19 -9.73
CA LYS A 283 -13.17 -15.69 -10.31
C LYS A 283 -14.18 -14.57 -10.55
N LEU A 284 -14.19 -13.59 -9.64
CA LEU A 284 -15.00 -12.39 -9.72
C LEU A 284 -14.38 -11.40 -10.71
N LYS A 285 -15.21 -10.76 -11.54
CA LYS A 285 -14.79 -9.72 -12.47
C LYS A 285 -14.82 -8.33 -11.86
N THR A 286 -15.81 -8.08 -11.00
CA THR A 286 -16.04 -6.78 -10.38
C THR A 286 -16.28 -6.98 -8.90
N ALA A 287 -15.71 -6.11 -8.07
CA ALA A 287 -16.01 -6.05 -6.65
C ALA A 287 -16.35 -4.62 -6.25
N PHE A 288 -17.34 -4.47 -5.38
CA PHE A 288 -17.71 -3.22 -4.75
C PHE A 288 -17.52 -3.35 -3.25
N ILE A 289 -16.95 -2.33 -2.64
CA ILE A 289 -16.99 -2.14 -1.19
C ILE A 289 -17.81 -0.88 -0.95
N LYS A 290 -18.98 -1.03 -0.31
CA LYS A 290 -19.89 0.07 0.01
C LYS A 290 -19.82 0.38 1.49
N TYR A 291 -19.80 1.64 1.86
CA TYR A 291 -19.69 2.08 3.25
C TYR A 291 -21.04 2.55 3.77
N ILE A 292 -21.49 1.89 4.83
CA ILE A 292 -22.76 2.20 5.49
C ILE A 292 -22.50 2.16 7.00
N SER A 293 -22.53 3.33 7.62
CA SER A 293 -22.23 3.46 9.05
C SER A 293 -23.34 2.88 9.93
N GLU A 294 -24.60 3.03 9.54
CA GLU A 294 -25.76 2.51 10.30
C GLU A 294 -25.80 0.98 10.29
N PHE A 295 -25.80 0.36 11.48
CA PHE A 295 -25.82 -1.11 11.60
C PHE A 295 -27.10 -1.74 11.06
N ASN A 296 -28.27 -1.11 11.22
CA ASN A 296 -29.54 -1.70 10.75
C ASN A 296 -29.71 -1.65 9.23
N THR A 297 -28.92 -0.83 8.53
CA THR A 297 -28.96 -0.66 7.07
C THR A 297 -27.96 -1.57 6.35
N ARG A 298 -26.95 -2.06 7.08
CA ARG A 298 -25.97 -3.04 6.59
C ARG A 298 -26.56 -4.45 6.55
#